data_AF-A0A382LFW1-F1
#
_entry.id   AF-A0A382LFW1-F1
#
_cell.length_a   1.000
_cell.length_b   1.000
_cell.length_c   1.000
_cell.angle_alpha   90.00
_cell.angle_beta   90.00
_cell.angle_gamma   90.00
#
_symmetry.space_group_name_H-M   'P 1'
#
loop_
_entity.id
_entity.type
_entity.pdbx_description
1 polymer ?
#
loop_
_entity_poly.entity_id
_entity_poly.type
_entity_poly.pdbx_seq_one_letter_code
_entity_poly.pdbx_strand_id
1 'polypeptide(L)'
;MNYYKKILNYLLSIGILVSINFSQDLSIDLTLLNTGEFTLNSWNNVAELWYVEVINNSSEPVDYKLKFQLYVLNQGWDLLVEGRTQVLSIENNGIPVKYLNLDNELNQNYLEEYNEQNPEFIANIKNVTGYFPAGAYKLKVSATEP
;
A
#
# COMPACT_ATOMS: atom_id res chain seq x y z
N MET A 1 -1.38 5.88 -25.38
CA MET A 1 -1.53 6.54 -24.07
C MET A 1 -1.48 5.44 -23.03
N ASN A 2 -0.33 5.26 -22.38
CA ASN A 2 -0.10 4.12 -21.49
C ASN A 2 -0.78 4.39 -20.15
N TYR A 3 -1.75 3.57 -19.80
CA TYR A 3 -2.45 3.63 -18.52
C TYR A 3 -1.56 3.03 -17.43
N TYR A 4 -1.19 3.86 -16.46
CA TYR A 4 -0.45 3.44 -15.27
C TYR A 4 -1.45 2.84 -14.28
N LYS A 5 -1.27 1.56 -13.92
CA LYS A 5 -2.02 0.97 -12.81
C LYS A 5 -1.13 1.10 -11.55
N LYS A 6 -1.68 1.39 -10.36
CA LYS A 6 -0.94 1.51 -9.08
C LYS A 6 -1.53 0.60 -8.02
N ILE A 7 -0.68 -0.04 -7.22
CA ILE A 7 -1.03 -1.23 -6.41
C ILE A 7 -1.90 -0.92 -5.22
N LEU A 8 -1.79 0.31 -4.71
CA LEU A 8 -2.40 0.64 -3.45
C LEU A 8 -3.72 1.37 -3.61
N ASN A 9 -4.48 1.16 -4.68
CA ASN A 9 -5.70 1.90 -5.00
C ASN A 9 -6.85 1.86 -3.96
N TYR A 10 -6.65 1.45 -2.69
CA TYR A 10 -7.74 0.97 -1.87
C TYR A 10 -7.89 1.30 -0.38
N LEU A 11 -7.28 2.36 0.13
CA LEU A 11 -7.57 2.79 1.50
C LEU A 11 -8.62 3.90 1.57
N LEU A 12 -9.84 3.56 2.04
CA LEU A 12 -10.80 4.53 2.53
C LEU A 12 -11.47 4.10 3.83
N SER A 13 -11.56 5.09 4.73
CA SER A 13 -12.54 5.27 5.81
C SER A 13 -12.50 4.28 6.98
N ILE A 14 -12.07 4.81 8.16
CA ILE A 14 -12.55 4.55 9.55
C ILE A 14 -11.41 4.23 10.54
N GLY A 15 -11.28 5.12 11.54
CA GLY A 15 -11.18 4.78 12.96
C GLY A 15 -9.82 4.37 13.51
N ILE A 16 -9.30 3.20 13.14
CA ILE A 16 -8.09 2.63 13.75
C ILE A 16 -7.40 1.72 12.72
N LEU A 17 -6.32 2.22 12.12
CA LEU A 17 -5.31 1.38 11.47
C LEU A 17 -4.43 0.77 12.57
N VAL A 18 -4.56 -0.54 12.79
CA VAL A 18 -3.57 -1.30 13.58
C VAL A 18 -2.52 -1.82 12.62
N SER A 19 -1.34 -1.18 12.60
CA SER A 19 -0.16 -1.75 11.98
C SER A 19 0.28 -2.97 12.78
N ILE A 20 0.52 -4.10 12.11
CA ILE A 20 1.19 -5.26 12.68
C ILE A 20 2.53 -5.41 11.97
N ASN A 21 3.56 -4.79 12.55
CA ASN A 21 4.92 -4.82 12.04
C ASN A 21 5.57 -6.17 12.36
N PHE A 22 5.81 -6.98 11.33
CA PHE A 22 6.56 -8.22 11.44
C PHE A 22 7.73 -8.19 10.44
N SER A 23 8.86 -7.72 10.93
CA SER A 23 10.22 -8.00 10.47
C SER A 23 11.12 -7.72 11.68
N GLN A 24 12.01 -8.62 12.06
CA GLN A 24 12.85 -8.41 13.26
C GLN A 24 13.74 -7.16 13.11
N ASP A 25 14.08 -6.82 11.87
CA ASP A 25 15.09 -5.83 11.52
C ASP A 25 14.51 -4.51 11.00
N LEU A 26 13.23 -4.47 10.60
CA LEU A 26 12.61 -3.29 10.00
C LEU A 26 11.38 -2.82 10.76
N SER A 27 11.26 -1.51 10.97
CA SER A 27 10.00 -0.86 11.34
C SER A 27 9.35 -0.22 10.14
N ILE A 28 8.02 -0.35 10.03
CA ILE A 28 7.26 0.15 8.90
C ILE A 28 6.06 0.93 9.42
N ASP A 29 5.95 2.17 8.98
CA ASP A 29 4.83 3.03 9.35
C ASP A 29 4.11 3.53 8.11
N LEU A 30 2.82 3.26 8.04
CA LEU A 30 1.93 3.81 7.03
C LEU A 30 1.22 5.02 7.62
N THR A 31 1.40 6.18 7.00
CA THR A 31 0.70 7.41 7.37
C THR A 31 -0.28 7.81 6.28
N LEU A 32 -1.55 8.02 6.67
CA LEU A 32 -2.57 8.63 5.81
C LEU A 32 -2.69 10.11 6.14
N LEU A 33 -2.49 10.96 5.14
CA LEU A 33 -2.60 12.40 5.28
C LEU A 33 -4.06 12.79 4.99
N ASN A 34 -4.72 13.39 5.97
CA ASN A 34 -6.14 13.74 5.90
C ASN A 34 -6.34 14.99 5.02
N THR A 35 -6.32 14.82 3.69
CA THR A 35 -6.44 15.92 2.72
C THR A 35 -7.79 15.98 1.99
N GLY A 36 -8.75 15.10 2.32
CA GLY A 36 -10.10 15.10 1.72
C GLY A 36 -10.62 13.69 1.41
N GLU A 37 -11.60 13.59 0.52
CA GLU A 37 -12.11 12.29 0.03
C GLU A 37 -11.07 11.59 -0.87
N PHE A 38 -10.69 10.36 -0.50
CA PHE A 38 -9.83 9.51 -1.35
C PHE A 38 -10.65 8.85 -2.46
N THR A 39 -10.96 9.63 -3.49
CA THR A 39 -11.47 9.12 -4.77
C THR A 39 -10.34 8.50 -5.59
N LEU A 40 -10.67 7.69 -6.59
CA LEU A 40 -9.72 7.16 -7.55
C LEU A 40 -8.95 8.29 -8.26
N ASN A 41 -9.60 9.43 -8.51
CA ASN A 41 -8.96 10.58 -9.14
C ASN A 41 -7.92 11.24 -8.23
N SER A 42 -8.27 11.50 -6.96
CA SER A 42 -7.30 12.07 -6.01
C SER A 42 -6.17 11.09 -5.77
N TRP A 43 -6.46 9.80 -5.61
CA TRP A 43 -5.46 8.76 -5.42
C TRP A 43 -4.38 8.72 -6.50
N ASN A 44 -4.78 8.91 -7.77
CA ASN A 44 -3.88 8.84 -8.91
C ASN A 44 -3.09 10.13 -9.18
N ASN A 45 -3.64 11.28 -8.79
CA ASN A 45 -3.14 12.59 -9.26
C ASN A 45 -2.64 13.52 -8.16
N VAL A 46 -3.03 13.28 -6.90
CA VAL A 46 -2.63 14.14 -5.77
C VAL A 46 -1.41 13.52 -5.10
N ALA A 47 -0.33 14.28 -5.04
CA ALA A 47 0.88 13.90 -4.31
C ALA A 47 0.64 14.00 -2.79
N GLU A 48 1.43 13.25 -2.02
CA GLU A 48 1.45 13.33 -0.55
C GLU A 48 0.08 13.02 0.09
N LEU A 49 -0.65 12.05 -0.44
CA LEU A 49 -1.89 11.56 0.21
C LEU A 49 -1.60 10.57 1.33
N TRP A 50 -0.55 9.79 1.16
CA TRP A 50 -0.06 8.84 2.14
C TRP A 50 1.39 8.51 1.81
N TYR A 51 2.07 7.92 2.79
CA TYR A 51 3.41 7.42 2.61
C TYR A 51 3.68 6.23 3.50
N VAL A 52 4.63 5.40 3.09
CA VAL A 52 5.22 4.35 3.91
C VAL A 52 6.62 4.77 4.28
N GLU A 53 6.89 4.80 5.57
CA GLU A 53 8.23 5.00 6.11
C GLU A 53 8.79 3.65 6.55
N VAL A 54 10.04 3.39 6.18
CA VAL A 54 10.77 2.17 6.54
C VAL A 54 12.04 2.58 7.28
N ILE A 55 12.25 1.96 8.44
CA ILE A 55 13.41 2.19 9.30
C ILE A 55 14.15 0.88 9.46
N ASN A 56 15.46 0.91 9.22
CA ASN A 56 16.34 -0.20 9.51
C ASN A 56 16.81 -0.11 10.97
N ASN A 57 16.47 -1.13 11.76
CA ASN A 57 16.88 -1.29 13.15
C ASN A 57 17.97 -2.35 13.33
N SER A 58 18.39 -3.02 12.26
CA SER A 58 19.50 -3.99 12.30
C SER A 58 20.84 -3.27 12.34
N SER A 59 21.95 -4.01 12.42
CA SER A 59 23.31 -3.44 12.34
C SER A 59 23.83 -3.27 10.91
N GLU A 60 23.20 -3.92 9.93
CA GLU A 60 23.69 -4.06 8.55
C GLU A 60 22.66 -3.51 7.54
N PRO A 61 23.04 -3.29 6.27
CA PRO A 61 22.07 -3.02 5.21
C PRO A 61 21.09 -4.19 5.05
N VAL A 62 19.82 -3.88 4.82
CA VAL A 62 18.76 -4.90 4.67
C VAL A 62 18.11 -4.76 3.30
N ASP A 63 18.05 -5.88 2.58
CA ASP A 63 17.23 -6.04 1.39
C ASP A 63 15.84 -6.58 1.77
N TYR A 64 14.80 -5.99 1.21
CA TYR A 64 13.42 -6.33 1.56
C TYR A 64 12.46 -6.05 0.41
N LYS A 65 11.25 -6.60 0.53
CA LYS A 65 10.12 -6.26 -0.34
C LYS A 65 8.97 -5.78 0.51
N LEU A 66 8.36 -4.67 0.12
CA LEU A 66 7.11 -4.22 0.73
C LEU A 66 5.95 -5.03 0.14
N LYS A 67 5.19 -5.67 1.03
CA LYS A 67 3.96 -6.37 0.72
C LYS A 67 2.77 -5.56 1.21
N PHE A 68 1.83 -5.32 0.31
CA PHE A 68 0.58 -4.61 0.53
C PHE A 68 -0.58 -5.58 0.39
N GLN A 69 -1.51 -5.55 1.34
CA GLN A 69 -2.70 -6.40 1.31
C GLN A 69 -3.92 -5.61 1.75
N LEU A 70 -4.93 -5.54 0.88
CA LEU A 70 -6.21 -4.92 1.21
C LEU A 70 -7.24 -5.99 1.51
N TYR A 71 -7.94 -5.81 2.63
CA TYR A 71 -9.07 -6.61 3.02
C TYR A 71 -10.33 -5.76 3.16
N VAL A 72 -11.47 -6.38 2.90
CA VAL A 72 -12.80 -5.85 3.25
C VAL A 72 -13.44 -6.74 4.31
N LEU A 73 -14.17 -6.14 5.24
CA LEU A 73 -14.96 -6.86 6.22
C LEU A 73 -16.35 -7.14 5.66
N ASN A 74 -16.60 -8.40 5.32
CA ASN A 74 -17.91 -8.93 4.97
C ASN A 74 -18.38 -9.93 6.06
N GLN A 75 -18.43 -11.22 5.74
CA GLN A 75 -18.61 -12.32 6.70
C GLN A 75 -17.30 -12.65 7.45
N GLY A 76 -16.19 -12.11 6.96
CA GLY A 76 -14.83 -12.19 7.50
C GLY A 76 -13.95 -11.13 6.82
N TRP A 77 -12.64 -11.17 7.08
CA TRP A 77 -11.68 -10.33 6.34
C TRP A 77 -11.30 -11.02 5.04
N ASP A 78 -11.95 -10.61 3.94
CA ASP A 78 -11.69 -11.14 2.61
C ASP A 78 -10.57 -10.34 1.95
N LEU A 79 -9.53 -11.03 1.46
CA LEU A 79 -8.47 -10.39 0.69
C LEU A 79 -9.03 -9.95 -0.67
N LEU A 80 -8.94 -8.66 -0.97
CA LEU A 80 -9.39 -8.09 -2.24
C LEU A 80 -8.25 -7.98 -3.25
N VAL A 81 -7.10 -7.52 -2.77
CA VAL A 81 -5.90 -7.32 -3.59
C VAL A 81 -4.66 -7.44 -2.75
N GLU A 82 -3.60 -7.98 -3.35
CA GLU A 82 -2.26 -7.90 -2.78
C GLU A 82 -1.24 -7.47 -3.84
N GLY A 83 -0.16 -6.89 -3.34
CA GLY A 83 0.95 -6.42 -4.16
C GLY A 83 2.27 -6.57 -3.44
N ARG A 84 3.34 -6.79 -4.18
CA ARG A 84 4.70 -6.92 -3.65
C ARG A 84 5.70 -6.16 -4.51
N THR A 85 6.56 -5.39 -3.88
CA THR A 85 7.59 -4.61 -4.59
C THR A 85 8.67 -5.50 -5.19
N GLN A 86 9.40 -4.93 -6.15
CA GLN A 86 10.77 -5.37 -6.42
C GLN A 86 11.61 -5.25 -5.15
N VAL A 87 12.79 -5.86 -5.15
CA VAL A 87 13.73 -5.74 -4.04
C VAL A 87 14.09 -4.27 -3.83
N LEU A 88 13.96 -3.83 -2.59
CA LEU A 88 14.38 -2.53 -2.08
C LEU A 88 15.52 -2.77 -1.08
N SER A 89 16.35 -1.75 -0.87
CA SER A 89 17.47 -1.82 0.07
C SER A 89 17.44 -0.61 0.99
N ILE A 90 17.80 -0.80 2.27
CA ILE A 90 17.92 0.28 3.25
C ILE A 90 19.18 0.12 4.09
N GLU A 91 19.99 1.18 4.13
CA GLU A 91 21.19 1.26 4.95
C GLU A 91 20.86 1.42 6.43
N ASN A 92 21.73 0.93 7.33
CA ASN A 92 21.62 1.21 8.76
C ASN A 92 22.38 2.50 9.13
N ASN A 93 21.88 3.64 8.69
CA ASN A 93 22.44 4.96 9.02
C ASN A 93 21.51 5.82 9.90
N GLY A 94 20.43 5.22 10.42
CA GLY A 94 19.42 5.91 11.23
C GLY A 94 18.50 6.85 10.45
N ILE A 95 18.57 6.87 9.11
CA ILE A 95 17.72 7.69 8.25
C ILE A 95 16.60 6.81 7.69
N PRO A 96 15.32 7.12 7.99
CA PRO A 96 14.20 6.41 7.38
C PRO A 96 14.14 6.63 5.88
N VAL A 97 13.73 5.59 5.14
CA VAL A 97 13.34 5.73 3.74
C VAL A 97 11.84 5.97 3.68
N LYS A 98 11.43 7.01 2.93
CA LYS A 98 10.04 7.39 2.76
C LYS A 98 9.61 7.14 1.32
N TYR A 99 8.59 6.32 1.14
CA TYR A 99 7.93 6.07 -0.13
C TYR A 99 6.58 6.77 -0.16
N LEU A 100 6.44 7.75 -1.04
CA LEU A 100 5.21 8.51 -1.25
C LEU A 100 4.26 7.77 -2.19
N ASN A 101 2.97 8.10 -2.10
CA ASN A 101 1.93 7.48 -2.91
C ASN A 101 2.14 7.56 -4.43
N LEU A 102 2.91 8.54 -4.92
CA LEU A 102 3.17 8.70 -6.34
C LEU A 102 4.50 8.11 -6.81
N ASP A 103 5.32 7.59 -5.91
CA ASP A 103 6.62 6.99 -6.25
C ASP A 103 6.46 5.74 -7.14
N ASN A 104 7.48 5.46 -7.95
CA ASN A 104 7.42 4.37 -8.93
C ASN A 104 7.52 3.00 -8.25
N GLU A 105 8.21 2.93 -7.12
CA GLU A 105 8.37 1.76 -6.28
C GLU A 105 7.01 1.19 -5.84
N LEU A 106 5.99 2.04 -5.70
CA LEU A 106 4.64 1.67 -5.27
C LEU A 106 3.63 1.60 -6.44
N ASN A 107 4.12 1.72 -7.68
CA ASN A 107 3.30 1.70 -8.89
C ASN A 107 3.14 0.25 -9.41
N GLN A 108 1.91 -0.16 -9.76
CA GLN A 108 1.55 -1.55 -10.15
C GLN A 108 2.37 -2.04 -11.32
N ASN A 109 2.74 -1.15 -12.24
CA ASN A 109 3.52 -1.50 -13.41
C ASN A 109 4.99 -1.85 -13.08
N TYR A 110 5.46 -1.48 -11.88
CA TYR A 110 6.84 -1.70 -11.43
C TYR A 110 6.93 -2.74 -10.32
N LEU A 111 5.80 -3.30 -9.91
CA LEU A 111 5.75 -4.24 -8.81
C LEU A 111 6.02 -5.65 -9.33
N GLU A 112 6.66 -6.45 -8.50
CA GLU A 112 7.00 -7.83 -8.85
C GLU A 112 5.73 -8.67 -8.95
N GLU A 113 4.83 -8.50 -7.99
CA GLU A 113 3.58 -9.23 -7.93
C GLU A 113 2.43 -8.25 -7.72
N TYR A 114 1.34 -8.48 -8.45
CA TYR A 114 0.05 -7.85 -8.20
C TYR A 114 -1.07 -8.83 -8.50
N ASN A 115 -1.91 -9.09 -7.51
CA ASN A 115 -3.01 -10.03 -7.64
C ASN A 115 -4.32 -9.42 -7.14
N GLU A 116 -5.29 -9.27 -8.04
CA GLU A 116 -6.66 -8.89 -7.72
C GLU A 116 -7.45 -10.16 -7.41
N GLN A 117 -7.62 -10.48 -6.13
CA GLN A 117 -8.38 -11.66 -5.69
C GLN A 117 -9.88 -11.53 -5.98
N ASN A 118 -10.37 -10.29 -6.07
CA ASN A 118 -11.73 -9.99 -6.49
C ASN A 118 -11.73 -8.95 -7.63
N PRO A 119 -11.47 -9.36 -8.89
CA PRO A 119 -11.37 -8.44 -10.02
C PRO A 119 -12.66 -7.64 -10.28
N GLU A 120 -13.84 -8.20 -9.96
CA GLU A 120 -15.12 -7.52 -10.14
C GLU A 120 -15.27 -6.31 -9.21
N PHE A 121 -14.89 -6.47 -7.93
CA PHE A 121 -14.86 -5.37 -6.97
C PHE A 121 -13.98 -4.23 -7.47
N ILE A 122 -12.79 -4.58 -7.97
CA ILE A 122 -11.82 -3.62 -8.50
C ILE A 122 -12.33 -2.95 -9.78
N ALA A 123 -12.92 -3.71 -10.69
CA ALA A 123 -13.46 -3.22 -11.94
C ALA A 123 -14.62 -2.24 -11.71
N ASN A 124 -15.47 -2.49 -10.71
CA ASN A 124 -16.57 -1.61 -10.37
C ASN A 124 -16.07 -0.23 -9.90
N ILE A 125 -15.03 -0.19 -9.07
CA ILE A 125 -14.41 1.07 -8.66
C ILE A 125 -13.79 1.80 -9.86
N LYS A 126 -13.03 1.08 -10.71
CA LYS A 126 -12.31 1.68 -11.85
C LYS A 126 -13.24 2.21 -12.93
N ASN A 127 -14.34 1.50 -13.21
CA ASN A 127 -15.15 1.74 -14.40
C ASN A 127 -16.53 2.35 -14.10
N VAL A 128 -16.98 2.34 -12.84
CA VAL A 128 -18.35 2.75 -12.49
C VAL A 128 -18.34 3.85 -11.44
N THR A 129 -17.86 3.58 -10.23
CA THR A 129 -18.05 4.51 -9.11
C THR A 129 -16.92 5.52 -8.96
N GLY A 130 -15.67 5.12 -9.18
CA GLY A 130 -14.50 5.94 -8.90
C GLY A 130 -14.17 6.08 -7.41
N TYR A 131 -14.83 5.34 -6.53
CA TYR A 131 -14.61 5.35 -5.08
C TYR A 131 -15.00 4.02 -4.43
N PHE A 132 -14.50 3.78 -3.20
CA PHE A 132 -14.85 2.61 -2.40
C PHE A 132 -16.33 2.59 -2.08
N PRO A 133 -17.03 1.46 -2.29
CA PRO A 133 -18.32 1.24 -1.65
C PRO A 133 -18.21 1.45 -0.14
N ALA A 134 -19.30 1.89 0.50
CA ALA A 134 -19.34 2.00 1.94
C ALA A 134 -19.06 0.63 2.58
N GLY A 135 -18.19 0.59 3.59
CA GLY A 135 -17.76 -0.64 4.24
C GLY A 135 -16.60 -0.40 5.20
N ALA A 136 -16.14 -1.48 5.84
CA ALA A 136 -14.94 -1.46 6.66
C ALA A 136 -13.80 -2.16 5.92
N TYR A 137 -12.66 -1.48 5.82
CA TYR A 137 -11.48 -1.95 5.10
C TYR A 137 -10.28 -2.02 6.03
N LYS A 138 -9.34 -2.91 5.71
CA LYS A 138 -8.06 -3.00 6.38
C LYS A 138 -6.97 -3.05 5.31
N LEU A 139 -6.03 -2.13 5.36
CA LEU A 139 -4.77 -2.29 4.65
C LEU A 139 -3.71 -2.77 5.63
N LYS A 140 -2.98 -3.80 5.20
CA LYS A 140 -1.77 -4.26 5.84
C LYS A 140 -0.59 -3.92 4.94
N VAL A 141 0.44 -3.33 5.54
CA VAL A 141 1.76 -3.14 4.94
C VAL A 141 2.74 -3.92 5.80
N SER A 142 3.63 -4.67 5.16
CA SER A 142 4.67 -5.46 5.84
C SER A 142 5.90 -5.58 4.96
N ALA A 143 7.07 -5.79 5.54
CA ALA A 143 8.25 -6.23 4.80
C ALA A 143 8.28 -7.76 4.77
N THR A 144 8.75 -8.29 3.65
CA THR A 144 9.09 -9.70 3.49
C THR A 144 10.54 -9.80 3.06
N GLU A 145 11.11 -11.00 3.18
CA GLU A 145 12.38 -11.34 2.52
C GLU A 145 12.33 -10.98 1.01
N PRO A 146 13.48 -10.85 0.35
CA PRO A 146 13.59 -10.62 -1.10
C PRO A 146 12.94 -11.70 -1.99
#